data_AF-A0A925VPI6-F1
#
_entry.id   AF-A0A925VPI6-F1
#
_cell.length_a   1.000
_cell.length_b   1.000
_cell.length_c   1.000
_cell.angle_alpha   90.00
_cell.angle_beta   90.00
_cell.angle_gamma   90.00
#
_symmetry.space_group_name_H-M   'P 1'
#
loop_
_entity.id
_entity.type
_entity.pdbx_description
1 polymer ?
#
loop_
_entity_poly.entity_id
_entity_poly.type
_entity_poly.pdbx_seq_one_letter_code
_entity_poly.pdbx_strand_id
1 'polypeptide(L)'
;MLAELERAFVSERTKEGLRAWREQGIVLSKPEAAVQRSMYDADRERILHLYALGVPLTTIVDVRLMCGGYLSLKNYLAKRQPSRNASA
;
A
#
# COMPACT_ATOMS: atom_id res chain seq x y z
N MET A 1 -20.81 -20.45 32.26
CA MET A 1 -21.28 -19.32 33.08
C MET A 1 -20.14 -18.47 33.64
N LEU A 2 -19.41 -18.83 34.70
CA LEU A 2 -18.38 -17.94 35.28
C LEU A 2 -17.21 -17.62 34.31
N ALA A 3 -16.67 -18.63 33.64
CA ALA A 3 -15.57 -18.46 32.69
C ALA A 3 -15.93 -17.60 31.46
N GLU A 4 -17.21 -17.51 31.08
CA GLU A 4 -17.66 -16.66 29.98
C GLU A 4 -17.73 -15.20 30.41
N LEU A 5 -18.17 -14.94 31.65
CA LEU A 5 -18.18 -13.61 32.26
C LEU A 5 -16.77 -13.05 32.42
N GLU A 6 -15.82 -13.86 32.87
CA GLU A 6 -14.42 -13.44 33.00
C GLU A 6 -13.82 -13.08 31.63
N ARG A 7 -14.10 -13.86 30.59
CA ARG A 7 -13.68 -13.54 29.22
C ARG A 7 -14.32 -12.25 28.71
N ALA A 8 -15.59 -12.02 29.01
CA ALA A 8 -16.29 -10.79 28.64
C ALA A 8 -15.64 -9.57 29.30
N PHE A 9 -15.30 -9.66 30.59
CA PHE A 9 -14.62 -8.58 31.31
C PHE A 9 -13.25 -8.23 30.70
N VAL A 10 -12.46 -9.25 30.33
CA VAL A 10 -11.17 -9.04 29.64
C VAL A 10 -11.37 -8.37 28.28
N SER A 11 -12.41 -8.75 27.55
CA SER A 11 -12.75 -8.18 26.24
C SER A 11 -13.13 -6.70 26.35
N GLU A 12 -14.01 -6.34 27.28
CA GLU A 12 -14.44 -4.95 27.48
C GLU A 12 -13.27 -4.04 27.85
N ARG A 13 -12.41 -4.47 28.80
CA ARG A 13 -11.21 -3.72 29.15
C ARG A 13 -10.27 -3.49 27.97
N THR A 14 -10.13 -4.48 27.10
CA THR A 14 -9.29 -4.36 25.88
C THR A 14 -9.88 -3.38 24.89
N LYS A 15 -11.21 -3.42 24.69
CA LYS A 15 -11.91 -2.48 23.81
C LYS A 15 -11.80 -1.04 24.31
N GLU A 16 -11.91 -0.82 25.62
CA GLU A 16 -11.73 0.49 26.24
C GLU A 16 -10.32 1.03 26.01
N GLY A 17 -9.28 0.20 26.21
CA GLY A 17 -7.90 0.59 25.91
C GLY A 17 -7.67 0.95 24.44
N LEU A 18 -8.21 0.15 23.50
CA LEU A 18 -8.12 0.44 22.07
C LEU A 18 -8.87 1.73 21.68
N ARG A 19 -10.00 2.04 22.33
CA ARG A 19 -10.72 3.30 22.12
C ARG A 19 -9.89 4.49 22.59
N ALA A 20 -9.32 4.43 23.79
CA ALA A 20 -8.46 5.48 24.31
C ALA A 20 -7.24 5.74 23.40
N TRP A 21 -6.61 4.69 22.87
CA TRP A 21 -5.50 4.84 21.91
C TRP A 21 -5.94 5.47 20.59
N ARG A 22 -7.11 5.08 20.08
CA ARG A 22 -7.69 5.70 18.88
C ARG A 22 -7.98 7.19 19.10
N GLU A 23 -8.51 7.56 20.28
CA GLU A 23 -8.79 8.96 20.65
C GLU A 23 -7.51 9.78 20.82
N GLN A 24 -6.42 9.16 21.27
CA GLN A 24 -5.08 9.76 21.29
C GLN A 24 -4.44 9.90 19.89
N GLY A 25 -5.13 9.45 18.84
CA GLY A 25 -4.63 9.49 17.46
C GLY A 25 -3.60 8.41 17.13
N ILE A 26 -3.45 7.39 17.97
CA ILE A 26 -2.52 6.28 17.72
C ILE A 26 -3.10 5.39 16.62
N VAL A 27 -2.33 5.21 15.55
CA VAL A 27 -2.68 4.32 14.44
C VAL A 27 -2.57 2.85 14.91
N LEU A 28 -3.73 2.20 15.05
CA LEU A 28 -3.83 0.79 15.50
C LEU A 28 -3.60 -0.22 14.37
N SER A 29 -3.52 0.23 13.13
CA SER A 29 -3.24 -0.63 11.98
C SER A 29 -1.76 -0.98 11.92
N LYS A 30 -1.44 -2.04 11.15
CA LYS A 30 -0.06 -2.34 10.78
C LYS A 30 0.58 -1.06 10.20
N PRO A 31 1.79 -0.68 10.63
CA PRO A 31 2.48 0.45 10.01
C PRO A 31 2.61 0.18 8.52
N GLU A 32 2.45 1.22 7.69
CA GLU A 32 2.72 1.08 6.26
C GLU A 32 4.13 0.52 6.09
N ALA A 33 4.24 -0.59 5.36
CA ALA A 33 5.53 -1.19 5.11
C ALA A 33 6.41 -0.14 4.42
N ALA A 34 7.63 0.05 4.93
CA ALA A 34 8.63 0.88 4.26
C ALA A 34 8.71 0.49 2.79
N VAL A 35 8.83 1.50 1.90
CA VAL A 35 8.86 1.28 0.44
C VAL A 35 10.01 0.34 0.10
N GLN A 36 9.68 -0.94 -0.07
CA GLN A 36 10.65 -1.97 -0.43
C GLN A 36 11.17 -1.68 -1.84
N ARG A 37 12.48 -1.92 -2.03
CA ARG A 37 13.10 -1.89 -3.37
C ARG A 37 12.37 -2.86 -4.28
N SER A 38 11.90 -2.35 -5.41
CA SER A 38 11.17 -3.11 -6.42
C SER A 38 12.10 -3.52 -7.55
N MET A 39 11.76 -4.60 -8.27
CA MET A 39 12.46 -4.99 -9.50
C MET A 39 12.47 -3.85 -10.55
N TYR A 40 11.43 -3.00 -10.56
CA TYR A 40 11.29 -1.89 -11.50
C TYR A 40 12.18 -0.67 -11.17
N ASP A 41 12.81 -0.65 -9.98
CA ASP A 41 13.61 0.51 -9.56
C ASP A 41 14.87 0.71 -10.42
N ALA A 42 15.38 -0.35 -11.04
CA ALA A 42 16.54 -0.28 -11.93
C ALA A 42 16.25 0.51 -13.23
N ASP A 43 15.05 0.37 -13.78
CA ASP A 43 14.63 0.99 -15.05
C ASP A 43 13.61 2.12 -14.85
N ARG A 44 13.47 2.63 -13.63
CA ARG A 44 12.43 3.59 -13.23
C ARG A 44 12.30 4.78 -14.17
N GLU A 45 13.41 5.45 -14.49
CA GLU A 45 13.39 6.67 -15.31
C GLU A 45 12.84 6.41 -16.72
N ARG A 46 13.22 5.28 -17.31
CA ARG A 46 12.78 4.88 -18.65
C ARG A 46 11.31 4.48 -18.66
N ILE A 47 10.86 3.74 -17.64
CA ILE A 47 9.45 3.37 -17.46
C ILE A 47 8.60 4.65 -17.36
N LEU A 48 9.01 5.61 -16.54
CA LEU A 48 8.31 6.87 -16.37
C LEU A 48 8.28 7.70 -17.66
N HIS A 49 9.38 7.72 -18.41
CA HIS A 49 9.44 8.40 -19.70
C HIS A 49 8.49 7.79 -20.73
N LEU A 50 8.52 6.47 -20.92
CA LEU A 50 7.62 5.77 -21.84
C LEU A 50 6.15 5.91 -21.42
N TYR A 51 5.87 5.86 -20.12
CA TYR A 51 4.54 6.08 -19.59
C TYR A 51 4.05 7.51 -19.86
N ALA A 52 4.91 8.53 -19.70
CA ALA A 52 4.59 9.92 -20.01
C ALA A 52 4.33 10.16 -21.50
N LEU A 53 4.98 9.40 -22.38
CA LEU A 53 4.72 9.38 -23.83
C LEU A 53 3.41 8.68 -24.22
N GLY A 54 2.68 8.09 -23.26
CA GLY A 54 1.42 7.41 -23.51
C GLY A 54 1.57 5.99 -24.04
N VAL A 55 2.75 5.38 -23.93
CA VAL A 55 2.97 3.99 -24.34
C VAL A 55 2.17 3.05 -23.43
N PRO A 56 1.43 2.07 -23.98
CA PRO A 56 0.69 1.10 -23.19
C PRO A 56 1.60 0.33 -22.23
N LEU A 57 1.14 0.11 -20.99
CA LEU A 57 1.90 -0.61 -19.97
C LEU A 57 2.25 -2.05 -20.39
N THR A 58 1.40 -2.71 -21.18
CA THR A 58 1.68 -4.04 -21.75
C THR A 58 2.92 -4.00 -22.64
N THR A 59 2.98 -3.02 -23.55
CA THR A 59 4.14 -2.80 -24.42
C THR A 59 5.40 -2.46 -23.62
N ILE A 60 5.30 -1.69 -22.54
CA ILE A 60 6.44 -1.38 -21.67
C ILE A 60 6.98 -2.65 -20.98
N VAL A 61 6.08 -3.53 -20.52
CA VAL A 61 6.46 -4.83 -19.94
C VAL A 61 7.09 -5.74 -21.00
N ASP A 62 6.50 -5.84 -22.20
CA ASP A 62 7.00 -6.77 -23.23
C ASP A 62 8.35 -6.33 -23.81
N VAL A 63 8.53 -5.02 -24.04
CA VAL A 63 9.74 -4.47 -24.68
C VAL A 63 10.91 -4.34 -23.70
N ARG A 64 10.63 -4.05 -22.43
CA ARG A 64 11.68 -3.68 -21.45
C ARG A 64 11.69 -4.52 -20.19
N LEU A 65 10.51 -4.98 -19.76
CA LEU A 65 10.28 -5.88 -18.63
C LEU A 65 11.23 -7.06 -18.58
N MET A 66 11.02 -8.00 -19.51
CA MET A 66 11.36 -9.44 -19.39
C MET A 66 11.00 -10.11 -18.04
N CYS A 67 10.54 -9.36 -17.04
CA CYS A 67 10.20 -9.78 -15.70
C CYS A 67 9.02 -8.95 -15.15
N GLY A 68 8.07 -9.66 -14.54
CA GLY A 68 6.83 -9.10 -14.03
C GLY A 68 5.73 -8.93 -15.09
N GLY A 69 4.50 -8.69 -14.64
CA GLY A 69 3.33 -8.55 -15.50
C GLY A 69 2.76 -7.13 -15.50
N TYR A 70 1.73 -6.91 -16.32
CA TYR A 70 0.99 -5.64 -16.36
C TYR A 70 0.54 -5.18 -14.97
N LEU A 71 -0.04 -6.09 -14.17
CA LEU A 71 -0.60 -5.75 -12.86
C LEU A 71 0.49 -5.30 -11.87
N SER A 72 1.67 -5.93 -11.90
CA SER A 72 2.77 -5.53 -11.02
C SER A 72 3.36 -4.18 -11.41
N LEU A 73 3.47 -3.88 -12.71
CA LEU A 73 3.91 -2.56 -13.17
C LEU A 73 2.88 -1.46 -12.83
N LYS A 74 1.58 -1.74 -13.04
CA LYS A 74 0.50 -0.81 -12.66
C LYS A 74 0.51 -0.50 -11.16
N ASN A 75 0.65 -1.52 -10.32
CA ASN A 75 0.73 -1.33 -8.87
C ASN A 75 2.01 -0.61 -8.44
N TYR A 76 3.13 -0.85 -9.13
CA TYR A 76 4.38 -0.12 -8.91
C TYR A 76 4.23 1.38 -9.19
N LEU A 77 3.61 1.73 -10.32
CA LEU A 77 3.34 3.12 -10.68
C LEU A 77 2.36 3.78 -9.71
N ALA A 78 1.29 3.08 -9.31
CA ALA A 78 0.30 3.62 -8.36
C ALA A 78 0.89 3.92 -6.96
N LYS A 79 1.89 3.15 -6.51
CA LYS A 79 2.56 3.38 -5.23
C LYS A 79 3.57 4.52 -5.26
N ARG A 80 4.07 4.91 -6.45
CA ARG A 80 5.20 5.84 -6.60
C ARG A 80 4.87 7.10 -7.39
N GLN A 81 3.73 7.14 -8.06
CA GLN A 81 3.13 8.37 -8.53
C GLN A 81 2.12 8.87 -7.50
N PRO A 82 2.33 10.05 -6.91
CA PRO A 82 1.24 10.74 -6.23
C PRO A 82 0.16 11.03 -7.27
N SER A 83 -1.09 10.71 -6.97
CA SER A 83 -2.22 10.92 -7.88
C SER A 83 -2.19 12.35 -8.43
N ARG A 84 -2.17 12.48 -9.77
CA ARG A 84 -2.31 13.73 -10.53
C ARG A 84 -3.72 14.33 -10.41
N ASN A 85 -4.37 14.20 -9.26
CA ASN A 85 -5.71 14.71 -8.97
C ASN A 85 -5.67 15.42 -7.61
N ALA A 86 -4.95 16.54 -7.55
CA ALA A 86 -4.99 17.51 -6.44
C ALA A 86 -5.10 18.93 -7.02
N SER A 87 -6.00 19.10 -7.99
CA SER A 87 -6.38 20.38 -8.57
C SER A 87 -7.87 20.34 -8.93
N ALA A 88 -8.70 20.56 -7.91
CA ALA A 88 -10.06 21.07 -7.98
C ALA A 88 -10.38 21.72 -6.63
#